data_AF-A0A7J8URN5-F1
#
_entry.id   AF-A0A7J8URN5-F1
#
_cell.length_a   1.000
_cell.length_b   1.000
_cell.length_c   1.000
_cell.angle_alpha   90.00
_cell.angle_beta   90.00
_cell.angle_gamma   90.00
#
_symmetry.space_group_name_H-M   'P 1'
#
loop_
_entity.id
_entity.type
_entity.pdbx_description
1 polymer ?
#
loop_
_entity_poly.entity_id
_entity_poly.type
_entity_poly.pdbx_seq_one_letter_code
_entity_poly.pdbx_strand_id
1 'polypeptide(L)'
;AHCTLGLALLQKQELDEGVNELQKALDLGRGVNPKGYMIDEIWQELAKAKYLQWEHASSKRSWELHSLKYVIPVRSFSDEAIISHMKQLEVLSLVFKEAGEADIPGEVHDYLCCKITLDILRDPVITPSGVTYERTVILQHLQKVGKFDPVTREPLDHSQLVPNLAIKEAVQAYLDGH
;
A
#
# COMPACT_ATOMS: atom_id res chain seq x y z
N ALA A 1 16.70 -17.65 -4.26
CA ALA A 1 17.12 -17.17 -5.61
C ALA A 1 16.37 -15.89 -5.99
N HIS A 2 15.02 -15.92 -6.04
CA HIS A 2 14.20 -14.76 -6.42
C HIS A 2 14.43 -13.48 -5.59
N CYS A 3 14.52 -13.58 -4.25
CA CYS A 3 14.79 -12.41 -3.41
C CYS A 3 16.13 -11.71 -3.77
N THR A 4 17.23 -12.45 -3.83
CA THR A 4 18.55 -11.90 -4.20
C THR A 4 18.57 -11.31 -5.61
N LEU A 5 17.90 -11.97 -6.56
CA LEU A 5 17.78 -11.47 -7.93
C LEU A 5 16.97 -10.15 -7.97
N GLY A 6 15.82 -10.10 -7.30
CA GLY A 6 14.99 -8.91 -7.20
C GLY A 6 15.78 -7.72 -6.64
N LEU A 7 16.48 -7.91 -5.51
CA LEU A 7 17.32 -6.86 -4.92
C LEU A 7 18.43 -6.38 -5.88
N ALA A 8 19.04 -7.29 -6.65
CA ALA A 8 20.07 -6.93 -7.63
C ALA A 8 19.49 -6.13 -8.82
N LEU A 9 18.28 -6.45 -9.27
CA LEU A 9 17.57 -5.72 -10.32
C LEU A 9 17.20 -4.30 -9.88
N LEU A 10 16.73 -4.14 -8.63
CA LEU A 10 16.47 -2.82 -8.06
C LEU A 10 17.72 -1.92 -8.03
N GLN A 11 18.90 -2.49 -7.69
CA GLN A 11 20.17 -1.76 -7.73
C GLN A 11 20.55 -1.29 -9.14
N LYS A 12 20.09 -1.99 -10.18
CA LYS A 12 20.28 -1.63 -11.58
C LYS A 12 19.20 -0.68 -12.13
N GLN A 13 18.25 -0.25 -11.30
CA GLN A 13 17.08 0.54 -11.71
C GLN A 13 16.10 -0.21 -12.64
N GLU A 14 16.18 -1.53 -12.70
CA GLU A 14 15.19 -2.40 -13.36
C GLU A 14 14.04 -2.67 -12.39
N LEU A 15 13.21 -1.63 -12.15
CA LEU A 15 12.19 -1.64 -11.10
C LEU A 15 11.08 -2.68 -11.34
N ASP A 16 10.60 -2.78 -12.59
CA ASP A 16 9.48 -3.66 -12.95
C ASP A 16 9.86 -5.14 -12.75
N GLU A 17 11.02 -5.54 -13.26
CA GLU A 17 11.56 -6.89 -13.08
C GLU A 17 11.89 -7.17 -11.61
N GLY A 18 12.47 -6.19 -10.91
CA GLY A 18 12.79 -6.29 -9.48
C GLY A 18 11.56 -6.55 -8.61
N VAL A 19 10.47 -5.79 -8.81
CA VAL A 19 9.18 -5.97 -8.13
C VAL A 19 8.61 -7.35 -8.41
N ASN A 20 8.62 -7.79 -9.67
CA ASN A 20 8.11 -9.10 -10.07
C ASN A 20 8.86 -10.26 -9.39
N GLU A 21 10.19 -10.17 -9.30
CA GLU A 21 11.00 -11.20 -8.65
C GLU A 21 10.82 -11.24 -7.13
N LEU A 22 10.67 -10.07 -6.48
CA LEU A 22 10.35 -9.98 -5.06
C LEU A 22 8.94 -10.51 -4.74
N GLN A 23 7.96 -10.24 -5.61
CA GLN A 23 6.60 -10.79 -5.47
C GLN A 23 6.61 -12.32 -5.55
N LYS A 24 7.32 -12.91 -6.53
CA LYS A 24 7.50 -14.37 -6.61
C LYS A 24 8.18 -14.93 -5.36
N ALA A 25 9.20 -14.24 -4.84
CA ALA A 25 9.88 -14.66 -3.62
C ALA A 25 8.91 -14.71 -2.41
N LEU A 26 8.03 -13.71 -2.30
CA LEU A 26 7.03 -13.63 -1.25
C LEU A 26 6.00 -14.77 -1.36
N ASP A 27 5.51 -15.03 -2.57
CA ASP A 27 4.48 -16.06 -2.82
C ASP A 27 5.02 -17.48 -2.52
N LEU A 28 6.27 -17.76 -2.93
CA LEU A 28 6.96 -19.02 -2.61
C LEU A 28 7.22 -19.16 -1.12
N GLY A 29 7.54 -18.06 -0.44
CA GLY A 29 7.82 -18.04 0.98
C GLY A 29 6.59 -18.31 1.86
N ARG A 30 5.39 -17.96 1.39
CA ARG A 30 4.12 -18.21 2.11
C ARG A 30 3.73 -19.69 2.19
N GLY A 31 4.23 -20.55 1.28
CA GLY A 31 3.89 -21.97 1.22
C GLY A 31 4.82 -22.94 1.97
N VAL A 32 6.01 -22.49 2.36
CA VAL A 32 7.05 -23.35 2.96
C VAL A 32 7.39 -22.78 4.34
N ASN A 33 6.89 -23.42 5.41
CA ASN A 33 7.06 -23.05 6.82
C ASN A 33 8.25 -22.09 7.07
N PRO A 34 8.04 -20.77 6.95
CA PRO A 34 9.14 -19.84 6.82
C PRO A 34 9.49 -19.31 8.19
N LYS A 35 10.78 -19.06 8.43
CA LYS A 35 11.16 -18.19 9.53
C LYS A 35 10.53 -16.82 9.25
N GLY A 36 9.47 -16.45 9.98
CA GLY A 36 8.60 -15.30 9.66
C GLY A 36 9.36 -13.99 9.39
N TYR A 37 10.52 -13.79 10.01
CA TYR A 37 11.38 -12.62 9.79
C TYR A 37 11.81 -12.44 8.32
N MET A 38 12.10 -13.52 7.59
CA MET A 38 12.58 -13.42 6.21
C MET A 38 11.46 -13.00 5.26
N ILE A 39 10.22 -13.41 5.53
CA ILE A 39 9.04 -13.00 4.76
C ILE A 39 8.71 -11.55 5.02
N ASP A 40 8.86 -11.10 6.27
CA ASP A 40 8.68 -9.70 6.65
C ASP A 40 9.70 -8.80 5.92
N GLU A 41 10.97 -9.18 5.89
CA GLU A 41 12.02 -8.46 5.16
C GLU A 41 11.72 -8.40 3.65
N ILE A 42 11.36 -9.53 3.03
CA ILE A 42 11.00 -9.55 1.59
C ILE A 42 9.81 -8.63 1.31
N TRP A 43 8.80 -8.63 2.18
CA TRP A 43 7.63 -7.76 2.03
C TRP A 43 8.01 -6.28 2.15
N GLN A 44 8.86 -5.91 3.11
CA GLN A 44 9.33 -4.53 3.27
C GLN A 44 10.10 -4.04 2.04
N GLU A 45 10.99 -4.89 1.50
CA GLU A 45 11.74 -4.55 0.29
C GLU A 45 10.82 -4.46 -0.94
N LEU A 46 9.83 -5.35 -1.07
CA LEU A 46 8.82 -5.27 -2.11
C LEU A 46 7.97 -3.99 -2.01
N ALA A 47 7.56 -3.60 -0.79
CA ALA A 47 6.77 -2.39 -0.55
C ALA A 47 7.56 -1.13 -0.94
N LYS A 48 8.85 -1.04 -0.57
CA LYS A 48 9.74 0.04 -1.00
C LYS A 48 9.89 0.09 -2.52
N ALA A 49 10.07 -1.07 -3.15
CA ALA A 49 10.22 -1.16 -4.60
C ALA A 49 8.96 -0.69 -5.34
N LYS A 50 7.77 -1.12 -4.89
CA LYS A 50 6.48 -0.66 -5.43
C LYS A 50 6.28 0.84 -5.23
N TYR A 51 6.64 1.38 -4.08
CA TYR A 51 6.59 2.82 -3.83
C TYR A 51 7.49 3.60 -4.80
N LEU A 52 8.73 3.17 -5.02
CA LEU A 52 9.64 3.81 -5.98
C LEU A 52 9.11 3.75 -7.42
N GLN A 53 8.54 2.62 -7.81
CA GLN A 53 7.90 2.45 -9.12
C GLN A 53 6.74 3.45 -9.29
N TRP A 54 5.89 3.57 -8.26
CA TRP A 54 4.81 4.55 -8.23
C TRP A 54 5.34 5.99 -8.26
N GLU A 55 6.37 6.33 -7.49
CA GLU A 55 6.95 7.68 -7.40
C GLU A 55 7.51 8.14 -8.75
N HIS A 56 8.19 7.25 -9.48
CA HIS A 56 8.66 7.53 -10.83
C HIS A 56 7.50 7.78 -11.80
N ALA A 57 6.46 6.95 -11.74
CA ALA A 57 5.28 7.09 -12.58
C ALA A 57 4.47 8.36 -12.23
N SER A 58 4.32 8.68 -10.94
CA SER A 58 3.66 9.88 -10.43
C SER A 58 4.41 11.15 -10.84
N SER A 59 5.74 11.16 -10.72
CA SER A 59 6.56 12.28 -11.18
C SER A 59 6.34 12.60 -12.66
N LYS A 60 6.25 11.56 -13.50
CA LYS A 60 5.92 11.72 -14.93
C LYS A 60 4.50 12.25 -15.13
N ARG A 61 3.50 11.68 -14.45
CA ARG A 61 2.10 12.14 -14.53
C ARG A 61 1.95 13.60 -14.11
N SER A 62 2.57 13.98 -13.00
CA SER A 62 2.59 15.35 -12.48
C SER A 62 3.19 16.32 -13.49
N TRP A 63 4.31 15.95 -14.12
CA TRP A 63 4.93 16.76 -15.17
C TRP A 63 4.01 16.92 -16.41
N GLU A 64 3.40 15.83 -16.88
CA GLU A 64 2.47 15.86 -18.00
C GLU A 64 1.23 16.72 -17.70
N LEU A 65 0.65 16.58 -16.50
CA LEU A 65 -0.49 17.34 -16.03
C LEU A 65 -0.16 18.84 -15.96
N HIS A 66 1.00 19.19 -15.42
CA HIS A 66 1.48 20.58 -15.37
C HIS A 66 1.66 21.16 -16.77
N SER A 67 2.28 20.40 -17.68
CA SER A 67 2.46 20.79 -19.08
C SER A 67 1.12 21.04 -19.79
N LEU A 68 0.16 20.12 -19.64
CA LEU A 68 -1.17 20.25 -20.22
C LEU A 68 -1.95 21.46 -19.69
N LYS A 69 -1.85 21.73 -18.38
CA LYS A 69 -2.47 22.89 -17.74
C LYS A 69 -1.99 24.21 -18.35
N TYR A 70 -0.74 24.27 -18.80
CA TYR A 70 -0.18 25.46 -19.46
C TYR A 70 -0.48 25.50 -20.96
N VAL A 71 -0.40 24.38 -21.67
CA VAL A 71 -0.53 24.34 -23.14
C VAL A 71 -1.97 24.57 -23.62
N ILE A 72 -2.98 24.07 -22.89
CA ILE A 72 -4.37 24.11 -23.38
C ILE A 72 -4.97 25.53 -23.39
N PRO A 73 -4.83 26.36 -22.34
CA PRO A 73 -5.36 27.73 -22.35
C PRO A 73 -4.67 28.61 -23.39
N VAL A 74 -3.37 28.39 -23.59
CA VAL A 74 -2.54 29.15 -24.53
C VAL A 74 -3.05 28.99 -25.96
N ARG A 75 -3.51 27.80 -26.39
CA ARG A 75 -3.97 27.59 -27.78
C ARG A 75 -5.28 28.30 -28.15
N SER A 76 -6.03 28.83 -27.19
CA SER A 76 -7.34 29.49 -27.40
C SER A 76 -7.23 31.00 -27.68
N PHE A 77 -6.18 31.43 -28.37
CA PHE A 77 -5.64 32.80 -28.53
C PHE A 77 -6.56 33.95 -29.03
N SER A 78 -7.88 33.79 -29.09
CA SER A 78 -8.81 34.94 -29.26
C SER A 78 -9.63 35.13 -27.98
N ASP A 79 -9.71 36.36 -27.48
CA ASP A 79 -10.52 36.72 -26.31
C ASP A 79 -11.99 36.27 -26.45
N GLU A 80 -12.50 36.25 -27.68
CA GLU A 80 -13.83 35.76 -28.06
C GLU A 80 -14.00 34.25 -27.78
N ALA A 81 -12.99 33.44 -28.10
CA ALA A 81 -12.99 32.00 -27.83
C ALA A 81 -12.88 31.71 -26.33
N ILE A 82 -12.12 32.51 -25.58
CA ILE A 82 -12.00 32.36 -24.13
C ILE A 82 -13.35 32.63 -23.45
N ILE A 83 -14.04 33.71 -23.83
CA ILE A 83 -15.39 34.03 -23.32
C ILE A 83 -16.38 32.92 -23.70
N SER A 84 -16.33 32.44 -24.94
CA SER A 84 -17.21 31.37 -25.43
C SER A 84 -17.02 30.03 -24.72
N HIS A 85 -15.84 29.76 -24.15
CA HIS A 85 -15.49 28.46 -23.54
C HIS A 85 -15.18 28.55 -22.04
N MET A 86 -15.53 29.66 -21.38
CA MET A 86 -15.21 29.91 -19.97
C MET A 86 -15.65 28.76 -19.05
N LYS A 87 -16.86 28.22 -19.26
CA LYS A 87 -17.38 27.08 -18.50
C LYS A 87 -16.55 25.81 -18.71
N GLN A 88 -16.14 25.53 -19.94
CA GLN A 88 -15.29 24.37 -20.27
C GLN A 88 -13.90 24.51 -19.64
N LEU A 89 -13.36 25.72 -19.57
CA LEU A 89 -12.07 26.00 -18.90
C LEU A 89 -12.16 25.79 -17.38
N GLU A 90 -13.28 26.18 -16.75
CA GLU A 90 -13.53 25.88 -15.34
C GLU A 90 -13.59 24.37 -15.07
N VAL A 91 -14.33 23.63 -15.91
CA VAL A 91 -14.40 22.17 -15.82
C VAL A 91 -13.03 21.54 -16.03
N LEU A 92 -12.25 22.02 -16.99
CA LEU A 92 -10.90 21.53 -17.24
C LEU A 92 -9.95 21.76 -16.06
N SER A 93 -10.06 22.92 -15.40
CA SER A 93 -9.31 23.22 -14.18
C SER A 93 -9.67 22.23 -13.06
N LEU A 94 -10.95 21.90 -12.91
CA LEU A 94 -11.40 20.89 -11.95
C LEU A 94 -10.83 19.51 -12.27
N VAL A 95 -10.87 19.07 -13.53
CA VAL A 95 -10.29 17.78 -13.95
C VAL A 95 -8.80 17.69 -13.59
N PHE A 96 -8.03 18.76 -13.82
CA PHE A 96 -6.62 18.78 -13.42
C PHE A 96 -6.41 18.76 -11.91
N LYS A 97 -7.29 19.41 -11.15
CA LYS A 97 -7.25 19.37 -9.69
C LYS A 97 -7.51 17.95 -9.18
N GLU A 98 -8.62 17.34 -9.60
CA GLU A 98 -9.02 15.98 -9.19
C GLU A 98 -7.96 14.94 -9.58
N ALA A 99 -7.40 15.04 -10.79
CA ALA A 99 -6.33 14.13 -11.23
C ALA A 99 -5.03 14.31 -10.41
N GLY A 100 -4.72 15.55 -9.99
CA GLY A 100 -3.59 15.83 -9.11
C GLY A 100 -3.82 15.27 -7.71
N GLU A 101 -5.01 15.44 -7.13
CA GLU A 101 -5.37 14.92 -5.80
C GLU A 101 -5.39 13.40 -5.76
N ALA A 102 -5.87 12.75 -6.83
CA ALA A 102 -5.85 11.28 -6.96
C ALA A 102 -4.44 10.68 -7.07
N ASP A 103 -3.43 11.49 -7.42
CA ASP A 103 -2.03 11.05 -7.52
C ASP A 103 -1.22 11.36 -6.24
N ILE A 104 -1.88 11.82 -5.16
CA ILE A 104 -1.25 12.00 -3.85
C ILE A 104 -1.31 10.67 -3.10
N PRO A 105 -0.19 10.21 -2.50
CA PRO A 105 -0.19 8.97 -1.73
C PRO A 105 -1.06 9.18 -0.48
N GLY A 106 -2.07 8.33 -0.32
CA GLY A 106 -3.01 8.36 0.80
C GLY A 106 -2.52 7.63 2.04
N GLU A 107 -3.16 7.90 3.17
CA GLU A 107 -2.95 7.13 4.41
C GLU A 107 -3.77 5.83 4.38
N VAL A 108 -3.20 4.77 4.96
CA VAL A 108 -3.92 3.50 5.13
C VAL A 108 -4.96 3.65 6.22
N HIS A 109 -6.17 3.16 5.98
CA HIS A 109 -7.24 3.22 6.97
C HIS A 109 -6.91 2.36 8.22
N ASP A 110 -7.09 2.92 9.41
CA ASP A 110 -6.78 2.29 10.71
C ASP A 110 -7.39 0.89 10.95
N TYR A 111 -8.51 0.58 10.29
CA TYR A 111 -9.16 -0.73 10.41
C TYR A 111 -8.44 -1.84 9.62
N LEU A 112 -7.55 -1.47 8.70
CA LEU A 112 -6.64 -2.37 7.99
C LEU A 112 -5.30 -2.52 8.71
N CYS A 113 -5.07 -1.75 9.78
CA CYS A 113 -3.83 -1.72 10.53
C CYS A 113 -3.91 -2.54 11.82
N CYS A 114 -2.80 -3.19 12.16
CA CYS A 114 -2.62 -3.93 13.40
C CYS A 114 -2.62 -2.98 14.60
N LYS A 115 -3.35 -3.32 15.67
CA LYS A 115 -3.43 -2.48 16.87
C LYS A 115 -2.16 -2.45 17.74
N ILE A 116 -1.14 -3.23 17.39
CA ILE A 116 0.17 -3.22 18.07
C ILE A 116 1.23 -2.53 17.21
N THR A 117 1.39 -2.95 15.96
CA THR A 117 2.43 -2.38 15.08
C THR A 117 2.02 -1.08 14.41
N LEU A 118 0.71 -0.83 14.31
CA LEU A 118 0.12 0.28 13.54
C LEU A 118 0.38 0.19 12.03
N ASP A 119 0.98 -0.90 11.57
CA ASP A 119 1.19 -1.21 10.15
C ASP A 119 0.01 -2.02 9.58
N ILE A 120 -0.11 -2.00 8.25
CA ILE A 120 -1.09 -2.80 7.51
C ILE A 120 -0.96 -4.31 7.84
N LEU A 121 -2.11 -4.98 8.02
CA LEU A 121 -2.18 -6.38 8.41
C LEU A 121 -1.79 -7.33 7.28
N ARG A 122 -0.87 -8.27 7.52
CA ARG A 122 -0.43 -9.26 6.51
C ARG A 122 -1.00 -10.65 6.78
N ASP A 123 -0.98 -11.09 8.03
CA ASP A 123 -1.64 -12.30 8.50
C ASP A 123 -2.59 -11.98 9.67
N PRO A 124 -3.73 -11.34 9.38
CA PRO A 124 -4.65 -10.89 10.40
C PRO A 124 -5.27 -12.07 11.17
N VAL A 125 -5.24 -11.97 12.49
CA VAL A 125 -5.97 -12.84 13.42
C VAL A 125 -6.87 -12.02 14.31
N ILE A 126 -8.06 -12.54 14.58
CA ILE A 126 -9.06 -11.91 15.46
C ILE A 126 -9.12 -12.63 16.81
N THR A 127 -9.26 -11.84 17.88
CA THR A 127 -9.49 -12.33 19.24
C THR A 127 -11.00 -12.50 19.51
N PRO A 128 -11.40 -13.26 20.55
CA PRO A 128 -12.81 -13.35 20.95
C PRO A 128 -13.46 -11.99 21.27
N SER A 129 -12.66 -11.01 21.70
CA SER A 129 -13.09 -9.64 21.96
C SER A 129 -13.33 -8.83 20.67
N GLY A 130 -13.11 -9.43 19.49
CA GLY A 130 -13.35 -8.80 18.18
C GLY A 130 -12.20 -7.94 17.66
N VAL A 131 -11.05 -7.93 18.32
CA VAL A 131 -9.89 -7.10 17.91
C VAL A 131 -8.99 -7.90 16.98
N THR A 132 -8.53 -7.27 15.89
CA THR A 132 -7.66 -7.90 14.90
C THR A 132 -6.21 -7.42 15.05
N TYR A 133 -5.27 -8.37 14.98
CA TYR A 133 -3.84 -8.16 15.12
C TYR A 133 -3.07 -8.90 14.04
N GLU A 134 -1.81 -8.51 13.84
CA GLU A 134 -0.83 -9.29 13.09
C GLU A 134 -0.46 -10.56 13.90
N ARG A 135 -0.56 -11.74 13.29
CA ARG A 135 -0.40 -13.03 13.99
C ARG A 135 0.91 -13.12 14.75
N THR A 136 2.03 -12.83 14.08
CA THR A 136 3.36 -12.96 14.68
C THR A 136 3.52 -12.06 15.90
N VAL A 137 2.89 -10.89 15.87
CA VAL A 137 3.00 -9.85 16.90
C VAL A 137 2.16 -10.21 18.12
N ILE A 138 0.90 -10.60 17.92
CA ILE A 138 0.05 -10.99 19.05
C ILE A 138 0.57 -12.26 19.74
N LEU A 139 1.10 -13.22 18.98
CA LEU A 139 1.72 -14.42 19.56
C LEU A 139 2.95 -14.06 20.41
N GLN A 140 3.79 -13.12 19.93
CA GLN A 140 4.93 -12.63 20.71
C GLN A 140 4.48 -11.90 21.98
N HIS A 141 3.43 -11.09 21.92
CA HIS A 141 2.83 -10.44 23.10
C HIS A 141 2.36 -11.47 24.14
N LEU A 142 1.60 -12.48 23.71
CA LEU A 142 1.10 -13.53 24.59
C LEU A 142 2.23 -14.34 25.25
N GLN A 143 3.37 -14.47 24.56
CA GLN A 143 4.54 -15.19 25.06
C GLN A 143 5.39 -14.33 26.01
N LYS A 144 5.65 -13.06 25.67
CA LYS A 144 6.65 -12.21 26.36
C LYS A 144 6.04 -11.27 27.40
N VAL A 145 4.81 -10.83 27.18
CA VAL A 145 4.16 -9.80 28.02
C VAL A 145 3.13 -10.44 28.93
N GLY A 146 2.23 -11.26 28.39
CA GLY A 146 1.27 -12.02 29.19
C GLY A 146 0.03 -12.47 28.42
N LYS A 147 -0.72 -13.40 29.03
CA LYS A 147 -1.92 -14.02 28.46
C LYS A 147 -3.17 -13.16 28.56
N PHE A 148 -3.13 -11.98 27.96
CA PHE A 148 -4.24 -11.04 27.92
C PHE A 148 -4.25 -10.26 26.60
N ASP A 149 -5.45 -9.86 26.16
CA ASP A 149 -5.64 -9.02 24.98
C ASP A 149 -4.99 -7.63 25.20
N PRO A 150 -4.11 -7.15 24.31
CA PRO A 150 -3.41 -5.86 24.48
C PRO A 150 -4.34 -4.65 24.65
N VAL A 151 -5.52 -4.68 24.02
CA VAL A 151 -6.46 -3.57 23.98
C VAL A 151 -7.50 -3.71 25.08
N THR A 152 -8.19 -4.85 25.14
CA THR A 152 -9.31 -5.04 26.09
C THR A 152 -8.86 -5.50 27.47
N ARG A 153 -7.63 -6.01 27.59
CA ARG A 153 -7.05 -6.60 28.81
C ARG A 153 -7.76 -7.86 29.30
N GLU A 154 -8.68 -8.42 28.51
CA GLU A 154 -9.34 -9.68 28.83
C GLU A 154 -8.36 -10.86 28.73
N PRO A 155 -8.54 -11.95 29.51
CA PRO A 155 -7.72 -13.14 29.39
C PRO A 155 -7.74 -13.69 27.96
N LEU A 156 -6.56 -13.93 27.40
CA LEU A 156 -6.41 -14.38 26.02
C LEU A 156 -5.32 -15.45 25.93
N ASP A 157 -5.66 -16.57 25.31
CA ASP A 157 -4.74 -17.64 24.99
C ASP A 157 -4.56 -17.78 23.46
N HIS A 158 -3.38 -18.21 23.04
CA HIS A 158 -3.04 -18.39 21.63
C HIS A 158 -4.01 -19.28 20.85
N SER A 159 -4.62 -20.27 21.53
CA SER A 159 -5.60 -21.19 20.96
C SER A 159 -6.92 -20.52 20.55
N GLN A 160 -7.19 -19.32 21.07
CA GLN A 160 -8.41 -18.55 20.76
C GLN A 160 -8.25 -17.65 19.53
N LEU A 161 -7.05 -17.56 18.96
CA LEU A 161 -6.78 -16.72 17.78
C LEU A 161 -7.30 -17.38 16.52
N VAL A 162 -8.22 -16.72 15.83
CA VAL A 162 -8.81 -17.21 14.58
C VAL A 162 -8.29 -16.36 13.41
N PRO A 163 -7.86 -16.96 12.27
CA PRO A 163 -7.54 -16.18 11.07
C PRO A 163 -8.72 -15.31 10.62
N ASN A 164 -8.51 -14.02 10.45
CA ASN A 164 -9.54 -13.10 9.97
C ASN A 164 -9.44 -12.94 8.45
N LEU A 165 -10.01 -13.92 7.73
CA LEU A 165 -9.93 -13.99 6.27
C LEU A 165 -10.60 -12.79 5.57
N ALA A 166 -11.68 -12.27 6.14
CA ALA A 166 -12.38 -11.10 5.59
C ALA A 166 -11.47 -9.85 5.61
N ILE A 167 -10.75 -9.60 6.71
CA ILE A 167 -9.78 -8.50 6.76
C ILE A 167 -8.60 -8.77 5.85
N LYS A 168 -8.17 -10.02 5.69
CA LYS A 168 -7.10 -10.38 4.75
C LYS A 168 -7.48 -10.03 3.31
N GLU A 169 -8.70 -10.34 2.91
CA GLU A 169 -9.24 -9.99 1.58
C GLU A 169 -9.41 -8.48 1.42
N ALA A 170 -9.90 -7.78 2.46
CA ALA A 170 -10.03 -6.32 2.44
C ALA A 170 -8.68 -5.60 2.30
N VAL A 171 -7.64 -6.07 3.01
CA VAL A 171 -6.27 -5.56 2.84
C VAL A 171 -5.77 -5.81 1.43
N GLN A 172 -5.97 -7.01 0.88
CA GLN A 172 -5.51 -7.31 -0.48
C GLN A 172 -6.22 -6.42 -1.51
N ALA A 173 -7.54 -6.26 -1.41
CA ALA A 173 -8.31 -5.38 -2.28
C ALA A 173 -7.84 -3.91 -2.17
N TYR A 174 -7.48 -3.46 -0.96
CA TYR A 174 -6.90 -2.14 -0.76
C TYR A 174 -5.54 -2.00 -1.47
N LEU A 175 -4.64 -2.97 -1.29
CA LEU A 175 -3.30 -2.99 -1.91
C LEU A 175 -3.31 -3.18 -3.44
N ASP A 176 -4.37 -3.75 -4.00
CA ASP A 176 -4.52 -3.87 -5.45
C ASP A 176 -5.03 -2.57 -6.09
N GLY A 177 -5.68 -1.71 -5.30
CA GLY A 177 -6.25 -0.44 -5.75
C GLY A 177 -5.41 0.81 -5.43
N HIS A 178 -4.34 0.67 -4.63
CA HIS A 178 -3.47 1.76 -4.16
C HIS A 178 -2.00 1.34 -4.31
#